data_AF-A0AAU1Y9S9-F1
#
_entry.id   AF-A0AAU1Y9S9-F1
#
_cell.length_a   1.000
_cell.length_b   1.000
_cell.length_c   1.000
_cell.angle_alpha   90.00
_cell.angle_beta   90.00
_cell.angle_gamma   90.00
#
_symmetry.space_group_name_H-M   'P 1'
#
loop_
_entity.id
_entity.type
_entity.pdbx_description
1 polymer ?
#
loop_
_entity_poly.entity_id
_entity_poly.type
_entity_poly.pdbx_seq_one_letter_code
_entity_poly.pdbx_strand_id
1 'polypeptide(L)'
;MANAAVQQRLVAVRSFHEYLVQDGLREQNPVRRGQAGRSGRRPRQGLVRHIEQAPWIPNEDVWQRILAACTAESLRNRLRVTLAYDGALRREELVHLDVEDFEPAHRLIHLWAEATKSQRAREVAFGTTSSQLFAAFLRERRTLSGRIDGPLFRSTSNRNWVAPLGASSWSKTVEGIARRAGAPNSPV
;
A
#
# COMPACT_ATOMS: atom_id res chain seq x y z
N MET A 1 -7.13 3.01 -23.34
CA MET A 1 -7.11 1.99 -22.25
C MET A 1 -5.68 1.80 -21.79
N ALA A 2 -5.42 1.73 -20.48
CA ALA A 2 -4.06 1.54 -19.95
C ALA A 2 -3.53 0.11 -20.23
N ASN A 3 -2.23 -0.05 -20.49
CA ASN A 3 -1.60 -1.35 -20.80
C ASN A 3 -1.86 -2.39 -19.69
N ALA A 4 -1.73 -1.98 -18.42
CA ALA A 4 -2.01 -2.82 -17.26
C ALA A 4 -3.44 -3.40 -17.25
N ALA A 5 -4.45 -2.61 -17.64
CA ALA A 5 -5.83 -3.08 -17.69
C ALA A 5 -6.05 -4.15 -18.78
N VAL A 6 -5.36 -4.01 -19.93
CA VAL A 6 -5.37 -5.02 -21.00
C VAL A 6 -4.68 -6.30 -20.51
N GLN A 7 -3.54 -6.18 -19.83
CA GLN A 7 -2.82 -7.31 -19.25
C GLN A 7 -3.65 -8.04 -18.19
N GLN A 8 -4.33 -7.32 -17.30
CA GLN A 8 -5.19 -7.92 -16.27
C GLN A 8 -6.33 -8.73 -16.89
N ARG A 9 -6.98 -8.20 -17.93
CA ARG A 9 -8.04 -8.93 -18.66
C ARG A 9 -7.49 -10.17 -19.37
N LEU A 10 -6.31 -10.06 -20.00
CA LEU A 10 -5.65 -11.21 -20.64
C LEU A 10 -5.30 -12.30 -19.61
N VAL A 11 -4.84 -11.92 -18.41
CA VAL A 11 -4.58 -12.88 -17.34
C VAL A 11 -5.87 -13.57 -16.89
N ALA A 12 -6.96 -12.84 -16.69
CA ALA A 12 -8.24 -13.41 -16.30
C ALA A 12 -8.79 -14.41 -17.35
N VAL A 13 -8.80 -14.01 -18.62
CA VAL A 13 -9.22 -14.89 -19.72
C VAL A 13 -8.30 -16.11 -19.82
N ARG A 14 -6.98 -15.92 -19.66
CA ARG A 14 -6.03 -17.03 -19.63
C ARG A 14 -6.37 -18.02 -18.53
N SER A 15 -6.52 -17.55 -17.29
CA SER A 15 -6.82 -18.42 -16.13
C SER A 15 -8.14 -19.18 -16.31
N PHE A 16 -9.17 -18.54 -16.86
CA PHE A 16 -10.43 -19.21 -17.18
C PHE A 16 -10.24 -20.34 -18.21
N HIS A 17 -9.45 -20.10 -19.26
CA HIS A 17 -9.15 -21.15 -20.23
C HIS A 17 -8.17 -22.21 -19.72
N GLU A 18 -7.27 -21.89 -18.79
CA GLU A 18 -6.45 -22.88 -18.08
C GLU A 18 -7.37 -23.84 -17.31
N TYR A 19 -8.39 -23.33 -16.63
CA TYR A 19 -9.43 -24.13 -15.96
C TYR A 19 -10.19 -25.03 -16.96
N LEU A 20 -10.70 -24.49 -18.06
CA LEU A 20 -11.45 -25.29 -19.06
C LEU A 20 -10.62 -26.42 -19.68
N VAL A 21 -9.30 -26.21 -19.84
CA VAL A 21 -8.40 -27.26 -20.32
C VAL A 21 -8.16 -28.32 -19.26
N GLN A 22 -7.98 -27.91 -18.01
CA GLN A 22 -7.81 -28.84 -16.89
C GLN A 22 -9.05 -29.72 -16.67
N ASP A 23 -10.24 -29.18 -16.89
CA ASP A 23 -11.52 -29.89 -16.77
C ASP A 23 -11.89 -30.70 -18.04
N GLY A 24 -11.01 -30.72 -19.05
CA GLY A 24 -11.21 -31.46 -20.31
C GLY A 24 -12.26 -30.85 -21.25
N LEU A 25 -12.88 -29.72 -20.89
CA LEU A 25 -13.86 -29.00 -21.70
C LEU A 25 -13.24 -28.30 -22.93
N ARG A 26 -11.90 -28.17 -22.94
CA ARG A 26 -11.14 -27.70 -24.10
C ARG A 26 -9.80 -28.43 -24.20
N GLU A 27 -9.31 -28.59 -25.42
CA GLU A 27 -8.00 -29.20 -25.66
C GLU A 27 -6.83 -28.24 -25.41
N GLN A 28 -6.99 -26.94 -25.74
CA GLN A 28 -5.90 -25.97 -25.69
C GLN A 28 -6.37 -24.57 -25.25
N ASN A 29 -5.46 -23.85 -24.58
CA ASN A 29 -5.70 -22.46 -24.17
C ASN A 29 -5.33 -21.49 -25.32
N PRO A 30 -6.29 -20.67 -25.82
CA PRO A 30 -6.03 -19.70 -26.89
C PRO A 30 -5.14 -18.53 -26.45
N VAL A 31 -5.03 -18.26 -25.14
CA VAL A 31 -4.28 -17.13 -24.58
C VAL A 31 -2.85 -17.54 -24.21
N ARG A 32 -1.96 -17.56 -25.20
CA ARG A 32 -0.55 -17.96 -25.04
C ARG A 32 0.18 -17.15 -23.96
N ARG A 33 1.01 -17.83 -23.17
CA ARG A 33 2.03 -17.18 -22.32
C ARG A 33 3.22 -16.74 -23.16
N GLY A 34 3.73 -15.55 -22.86
CA GLY A 34 5.11 -15.23 -23.25
C GLY A 34 6.06 -16.18 -22.52
N GLN A 35 7.06 -16.70 -23.22
CA GLN A 35 8.12 -17.53 -22.64
C GLN A 35 9.43 -16.77 -22.73
N ALA A 36 10.07 -16.57 -21.58
CA ALA A 36 11.43 -16.08 -21.55
C ALA A 36 12.33 -17.06 -22.31
N GLY A 37 13.16 -16.54 -23.21
CA GLY A 37 14.16 -17.35 -23.88
C GLY A 37 15.14 -17.91 -22.85
N ARG A 38 15.24 -19.23 -22.74
CA ARG A 38 16.27 -19.92 -21.94
C ARG A 38 17.08 -20.83 -22.84
N SER A 39 18.36 -21.01 -22.53
CA SER A 39 19.27 -21.92 -23.23
C SER A 39 19.35 -21.68 -24.75
N GLY A 40 19.58 -20.44 -25.17
CA GLY A 40 19.75 -20.07 -26.58
C GLY A 40 18.45 -20.01 -27.41
N ARG A 41 17.27 -20.31 -26.84
CA ARG A 41 15.99 -20.16 -27.52
C ARG A 41 15.53 -18.71 -27.54
N ARG A 42 15.02 -18.24 -28.68
CA ARG A 42 14.42 -16.90 -28.81
C ARG A 42 13.18 -16.79 -27.90
N PRO A 43 13.02 -15.67 -27.18
CA PRO A 43 11.83 -15.43 -26.37
C PRO A 43 10.58 -15.44 -27.25
N ARG A 44 9.52 -16.09 -26.78
CA ARG A 44 8.20 -16.02 -27.42
C ARG A 44 7.41 -14.90 -26.75
N GLN A 45 6.96 -13.94 -27.54
CA GLN A 45 6.12 -12.86 -27.03
C GLN A 45 4.71 -13.39 -26.71
N GLY A 46 4.13 -12.89 -25.62
CA GLY A 46 2.70 -13.07 -25.37
C GLY A 46 1.86 -12.22 -26.33
N LEU A 47 0.54 -12.33 -26.23
CA LEU A 47 -0.40 -11.62 -27.11
C LEU A 47 -0.26 -10.09 -27.08
N VAL A 48 0.11 -9.52 -25.92
CA VAL A 48 0.29 -8.07 -25.76
C VAL A 48 1.59 -7.79 -25.01
N ARG A 49 2.35 -6.80 -25.49
CA ARG A 49 3.57 -6.33 -24.85
C ARG A 49 3.29 -5.75 -23.47
N HIS A 50 4.02 -6.23 -22.48
CA HIS A 50 4.05 -5.64 -21.15
C HIS A 50 4.89 -4.37 -21.17
N ILE A 51 4.30 -3.23 -20.81
CA ILE A 51 5.00 -1.95 -20.67
C ILE A 51 4.77 -1.47 -19.24
N GLU A 52 5.83 -1.44 -18.44
CA GLU A 52 5.82 -0.82 -17.11
C GLU A 52 6.40 0.59 -17.23
N GLN A 53 5.68 1.57 -16.69
CA GLN A 53 6.23 2.90 -16.49
C GLN A 53 6.89 2.92 -15.10
N ALA A 54 8.10 3.47 -15.03
CA ALA A 54 8.75 3.67 -13.75
C ALA A 54 7.90 4.62 -12.88
N PRO A 55 7.79 4.37 -11.57
CA PRO A 55 7.10 5.29 -10.68
C PRO A 55 7.80 6.65 -10.70
N TRP A 56 7.03 7.73 -10.71
CA TRP A 56 7.58 9.07 -10.53
C TRP A 56 8.11 9.22 -9.10
N ILE A 57 9.33 9.75 -8.98
CA ILE A 57 10.00 10.01 -7.69
C ILE A 57 10.21 11.53 -7.58
N PRO A 58 9.82 12.16 -6.46
CA PRO A 58 10.02 13.59 -6.26
C PRO A 58 11.50 13.94 -6.21
N ASN A 59 11.86 15.12 -6.74
CA ASN A 59 13.14 15.75 -6.46
C ASN A 59 13.12 16.44 -5.08
N GLU A 60 14.26 16.99 -4.66
CA GLU A 60 14.41 17.60 -3.33
C GLU A 60 13.41 18.74 -3.08
N ASP A 61 13.24 19.66 -4.03
CA ASP A 61 12.32 20.80 -3.86
C ASP A 61 10.87 20.34 -3.67
N VAL A 62 10.43 19.35 -4.45
CA VAL A 62 9.09 18.78 -4.31
C VAL A 62 8.98 18.01 -3.00
N TRP A 63 10.03 17.30 -2.59
CA TRP A 63 10.07 16.58 -1.33
C TRP A 63 9.92 17.52 -0.12
N GLN A 64 10.65 18.64 -0.10
CA GLN A 64 10.51 19.66 0.95
C GLN A 64 9.09 20.23 1.02
N ARG A 65 8.45 20.50 -0.12
CA ARG A 65 7.04 20.92 -0.15
C ARG A 65 6.08 19.84 0.36
N ILE A 66 6.35 18.57 0.08
CA ILE A 66 5.58 17.44 0.63
C ILE A 66 5.72 17.40 2.15
N LEU A 67 6.94 17.49 2.68
CA LEU A 67 7.19 17.51 4.12
C LEU A 67 6.50 18.70 4.80
N ALA A 68 6.55 19.89 4.21
CA ALA A 68 5.81 21.06 4.69
C ALA A 68 4.29 20.85 4.64
N ALA A 69 3.74 20.23 3.60
CA ALA A 69 2.32 19.92 3.51
C ALA A 69 1.88 18.85 4.54
N CYS A 70 2.80 17.98 4.96
CA CYS A 70 2.57 17.00 6.03
C CYS A 70 2.51 17.66 7.41
N THR A 71 3.22 18.76 7.69
CA THR A 71 3.16 19.38 9.03
C THR A 71 1.78 19.96 9.35
N ALA A 72 1.03 20.36 8.31
CA ALA A 72 -0.34 20.84 8.42
C ALA A 72 -1.39 19.73 8.59
N GLU A 73 -1.00 18.46 8.52
CA GLU A 73 -1.90 17.33 8.72
C GLU A 73 -2.19 17.08 10.21
N SER A 74 -3.31 16.39 10.48
CA SER A 74 -3.63 15.94 11.83
C SER A 74 -2.54 15.00 12.39
N LEU A 75 -2.44 14.91 13.72
CA LEU A 75 -1.49 14.03 14.39
C LEU A 75 -1.57 12.58 13.85
N ARG A 76 -2.80 12.07 13.66
CA ARG A 76 -3.06 10.78 13.02
C ARG A 76 -2.41 10.66 11.64
N ASN A 77 -2.65 11.63 10.76
CA ASN A 77 -2.17 11.57 9.38
C ASN A 77 -0.66 11.77 9.29
N ARG A 78 -0.08 12.62 10.16
CA ARG A 78 1.37 12.76 10.31
C ARG A 78 2.03 11.44 10.71
N LEU A 79 1.50 10.77 11.72
CA LEU A 79 1.98 9.45 12.14
C LEU A 79 1.89 8.42 11.00
N ARG A 80 0.79 8.39 10.25
CA ARG A 80 0.64 7.51 9.08
C ARG A 80 1.74 7.73 8.05
N VAL A 81 2.06 8.99 7.75
CA VAL A 81 3.12 9.34 6.79
C VAL A 81 4.48 8.86 7.29
N THR A 82 4.84 9.14 8.55
CA THR A 82 6.17 8.78 9.06
C THR A 82 6.35 7.27 9.18
N LEU A 83 5.32 6.52 9.60
CA LEU A 83 5.36 5.05 9.62
C LEU A 83 5.45 4.45 8.21
N ALA A 84 4.70 5.01 7.25
CA ALA A 84 4.80 4.56 5.85
C ALA A 84 6.20 4.79 5.28
N TYR A 85 6.82 5.92 5.62
CA TYR A 85 8.18 6.26 5.20
C TYR A 85 9.23 5.36 5.86
N ASP A 86 9.21 5.24 7.20
CA ASP A 86 10.22 4.48 7.94
C ASP A 86 10.14 2.97 7.66
N GLY A 87 8.92 2.42 7.66
CA GLY A 87 8.70 0.97 7.55
C GLY A 87 8.44 0.47 6.13
N ALA A 88 8.47 1.36 5.12
CA ALA A 88 8.06 1.08 3.74
C ALA A 88 6.73 0.30 3.67
N LEU A 89 5.79 0.67 4.54
CA LEU A 89 4.54 -0.06 4.74
C LEU A 89 3.63 0.08 3.52
N ARG A 90 3.04 -1.04 3.11
CA ARG A 90 2.00 -1.00 2.07
C ARG A 90 0.76 -0.35 2.62
N ARG A 91 -0.05 0.22 1.73
CA ARG A 91 -1.32 0.86 2.09
C ARG A 91 -2.22 -0.04 2.95
N GLU A 92 -2.36 -1.31 2.59
CA GLU A 92 -3.18 -2.27 3.35
C GLU A 92 -2.58 -2.57 4.71
N GLU A 93 -1.26 -2.79 4.79
CA GLU A 93 -0.55 -3.01 6.06
C GLU A 93 -0.75 -1.81 6.99
N LEU A 94 -0.56 -0.59 6.47
CA LEU A 94 -0.67 0.65 7.25
C LEU A 94 -2.07 0.89 7.83
N VAL A 95 -3.14 0.61 7.08
CA VAL A 95 -4.52 0.86 7.56
C VAL A 95 -5.03 -0.22 8.52
N HIS A 96 -4.42 -1.40 8.52
CA HIS A 96 -4.78 -2.51 9.40
C HIS A 96 -3.87 -2.65 10.62
N LEU A 97 -2.86 -1.77 10.79
CA LEU A 97 -2.03 -1.77 11.99
C LEU A 97 -2.87 -1.70 13.26
N ASP A 98 -2.58 -2.59 14.19
CA ASP A 98 -3.07 -2.55 15.55
C ASP A 98 -2.04 -1.87 16.47
N VAL A 99 -2.45 -1.46 17.66
CA VAL A 99 -1.51 -0.99 18.68
C VAL A 99 -0.65 -2.13 19.22
N GLU A 100 -1.21 -3.35 19.26
CA GLU A 100 -0.49 -4.56 19.72
C GLU A 100 0.64 -4.98 18.76
N ASP A 101 0.62 -4.50 17.52
CA ASP A 101 1.70 -4.73 16.55
C ASP A 101 2.99 -3.99 16.93
N PHE A 102 2.93 -3.03 17.86
CA PHE A 102 4.09 -2.20 18.19
C PHE A 102 4.87 -2.76 19.37
N GLU A 103 6.18 -2.71 19.25
CA GLU A 103 7.12 -2.91 20.34
C GLU A 103 7.90 -1.60 20.60
N PRO A 104 7.36 -0.68 21.42
CA PRO A 104 7.89 0.68 21.55
C PRO A 104 9.30 0.73 22.15
N ALA A 105 9.65 -0.23 23.01
CA ALA A 105 10.98 -0.31 23.63
C ALA A 105 12.09 -0.50 22.57
N HIS A 106 11.80 -1.22 21.50
CA HIS A 106 12.72 -1.53 20.42
C HIS A 106 12.46 -0.70 19.14
N ARG A 107 11.40 0.11 19.13
CA ARG A 107 10.91 0.84 17.95
C ARG A 107 10.67 -0.09 16.76
N LEU A 108 10.01 -1.22 17.02
CA LEU A 108 9.65 -2.22 16.02
C LEU A 108 8.14 -2.30 15.82
N ILE A 109 7.74 -2.64 14.60
CA ILE A 109 6.38 -3.00 14.22
C ILE A 109 6.41 -4.44 13.71
N HIS A 110 5.61 -5.29 14.34
CA HIS A 110 5.36 -6.67 13.98
C HIS A 110 4.25 -6.71 12.91
N LEU A 111 4.61 -7.06 11.67
CA LEU A 111 3.63 -7.20 10.59
C LEU A 111 3.30 -8.67 10.40
N TRP A 112 2.05 -9.05 10.67
CA TRP A 112 1.59 -10.43 10.57
C TRP A 112 1.41 -10.90 9.12
N ALA A 113 1.64 -12.19 8.89
CA ALA A 113 1.55 -12.82 7.56
C ALA A 113 0.18 -12.59 6.89
N GLU A 114 -0.90 -12.61 7.67
CA GLU A 114 -2.29 -12.41 7.19
C GLU A 114 -2.50 -11.02 6.56
N ALA A 115 -1.75 -10.00 7.01
CA ALA A 115 -1.80 -8.65 6.49
C ALA A 115 -0.84 -8.40 5.31
N THR A 116 0.06 -9.33 4.98
CA THR A 116 1.05 -9.15 3.89
C THR A 116 0.69 -9.94 2.63
N LYS A 117 0.89 -9.31 1.46
CA LYS A 117 0.64 -9.94 0.13
C LYS A 117 1.42 -11.24 -0.08
N SER A 118 2.53 -11.42 0.63
CA SER A 118 3.42 -12.59 0.53
C SER A 118 3.19 -13.64 1.60
N GLN A 119 2.25 -13.42 2.53
CA GLN A 119 2.01 -14.33 3.67
C GLN A 119 3.28 -14.60 4.50
N ARG A 120 4.12 -13.57 4.67
CA ARG A 120 5.31 -13.63 5.50
C ARG A 120 5.23 -12.56 6.56
N ALA A 121 5.34 -12.98 7.82
CA ALA A 121 5.52 -12.04 8.91
C ALA A 121 6.89 -11.36 8.77
N ARG A 122 6.96 -10.08 9.11
CA ARG A 122 8.23 -9.35 9.18
C ARG A 122 8.18 -8.28 10.25
N GLU A 123 9.33 -7.96 10.79
CA GLU A 123 9.51 -6.82 11.67
C GLU A 123 10.08 -5.65 10.88
N VAL A 124 9.58 -4.44 11.16
CA VAL A 124 10.13 -3.21 10.60
C VAL A 124 10.44 -2.21 11.70
N ALA A 125 11.59 -1.57 11.62
CA ALA A 125 11.95 -0.51 12.54
C ALA A 125 11.28 0.82 12.15
N PHE A 126 11.04 1.68 13.14
CA PHE A 126 10.61 3.06 12.90
C PHE A 126 11.50 4.07 13.64
N GLY A 127 11.56 5.28 13.09
CA GLY A 127 12.44 6.35 13.55
C GLY A 127 11.95 7.03 14.81
N THR A 128 12.82 7.86 15.39
CA THR A 128 12.53 8.65 16.60
C THR A 128 11.31 9.58 16.41
N THR A 129 11.19 10.22 15.23
CA THR A 129 10.04 11.07 14.91
C THR A 129 8.73 10.29 14.94
N SER A 130 8.69 9.12 14.31
CA SER A 130 7.53 8.21 14.36
C SER A 130 7.22 7.78 15.79
N SER A 131 8.24 7.48 16.60
CA SER A 131 8.06 7.12 18.02
C SER A 131 7.43 8.24 18.85
N GLN A 132 7.87 9.49 18.64
CA GLN A 132 7.33 10.64 19.33
C GLN A 132 5.88 10.91 18.92
N LEU A 133 5.59 10.84 17.61
CA LEU A 133 4.24 10.99 17.08
C LEU A 133 3.32 9.87 17.56
N PHE A 134 3.83 8.63 17.63
CA PHE A 134 3.09 7.47 18.15
C PHE A 134 2.69 7.69 19.61
N ALA A 135 3.64 8.05 20.46
CA ALA A 135 3.35 8.34 21.88
C ALA A 135 2.36 9.51 22.04
N ALA A 136 2.52 10.59 21.26
CA ALA A 136 1.58 11.71 21.28
C ALA A 136 0.17 11.29 20.83
N PHE A 137 0.10 10.48 19.78
CA PHE A 137 -1.17 10.00 19.21
C PHE A 137 -1.91 9.06 20.17
N LEU A 138 -1.21 8.16 20.86
CA LEU A 138 -1.84 7.31 21.88
C LEU A 138 -2.42 8.11 23.05
N ARG A 139 -1.76 9.21 23.45
CA ARG A 139 -2.30 10.12 24.47
C ARG A 139 -3.59 10.80 23.99
N GLU A 140 -3.59 11.35 22.77
CA GLU A 140 -4.78 11.96 22.15
C GLU A 140 -5.92 10.93 22.00
N ARG A 141 -5.61 9.70 21.61
CA ARG A 141 -6.59 8.63 21.49
C ARG A 141 -7.21 8.25 22.83
N ARG A 142 -6.39 8.17 23.89
CA ARG A 142 -6.85 7.85 25.25
C ARG A 142 -7.84 8.90 25.76
N THR A 143 -7.60 10.18 25.51
CA THR A 143 -8.51 11.25 25.95
C THR A 143 -9.85 11.21 25.21
N LEU A 144 -9.86 10.81 23.94
CA LEU A 144 -11.07 10.78 23.12
C LEU A 144 -11.93 9.51 23.31
N SER A 145 -11.30 8.35 23.52
CA SER A 145 -12.00 7.06 23.47
C SER A 145 -11.90 6.22 24.74
N GLY A 146 -11.10 6.63 25.73
CA GLY A 146 -10.85 5.88 26.97
C GLY A 146 -10.08 4.57 26.80
N ARG A 147 -9.82 4.16 25.54
CA ARG A 147 -9.16 2.90 25.17
C ARG A 147 -7.95 3.14 24.29
N ILE A 148 -6.90 2.36 24.51
CA ILE A 148 -5.66 2.43 23.73
C ILE A 148 -5.59 1.25 22.76
N ASP A 149 -6.20 0.11 23.09
CA ASP A 149 -6.20 -1.15 22.37
C ASP A 149 -7.02 -1.15 21.06
N GLY A 150 -6.71 -2.09 20.18
CA GLY A 150 -7.35 -2.29 18.88
C GLY A 150 -6.80 -1.37 17.79
N PRO A 151 -7.46 -1.32 16.61
CA PRO A 151 -6.90 -0.73 15.39
C PRO A 151 -6.30 0.64 15.63
N LEU A 152 -5.03 0.81 15.25
CA LEU A 152 -4.25 2.02 15.50
C LEU A 152 -4.96 3.24 14.92
N PHE A 153 -5.38 3.12 13.66
CA PHE A 153 -6.03 4.22 12.96
C PHE A 153 -7.53 4.00 12.81
N ARG A 154 -8.29 4.96 13.32
CA ARG A 154 -9.75 5.00 13.18
C ARG A 154 -10.19 6.22 12.38
N SER A 155 -11.36 6.12 11.76
CA SER A 155 -11.97 7.22 11.04
C SER A 155 -12.38 8.36 11.98
N THR A 156 -12.10 9.58 11.54
CA THR A 156 -12.47 10.84 12.22
C THR A 156 -13.50 11.62 11.40
N SER A 157 -14.09 11.01 10.38
CA SER A 157 -15.15 11.65 9.59
C SER A 157 -16.48 11.55 10.32
N ASN A 158 -17.28 12.62 10.28
CA ASN A 158 -18.64 12.64 10.84
C ASN A 158 -19.52 11.50 10.32
N ARG A 159 -19.29 11.01 9.09
CA ARG A 159 -20.10 9.95 8.48
C ARG A 159 -19.78 8.55 9.01
N ASN A 160 -18.53 8.32 9.41
CA ASN A 160 -18.00 7.00 9.78
C ASN A 160 -17.14 7.15 11.04
N TRP A 161 -17.64 7.82 12.07
CA TRP A 161 -16.85 8.12 13.26
C TRP A 161 -16.40 6.81 13.93
N VAL A 162 -15.10 6.70 14.25
CA VAL A 162 -14.47 5.56 14.96
C VAL A 162 -14.46 4.23 14.17
N ALA A 163 -15.05 4.16 12.98
CA ALA A 163 -15.00 2.98 12.12
C ALA A 163 -13.56 2.66 11.64
N PRO A 164 -13.26 1.38 11.32
CA PRO A 164 -11.99 0.99 10.70
C PRO A 164 -11.72 1.77 9.42
N LEU A 165 -10.44 2.10 9.16
CA LEU A 165 -10.06 2.79 7.94
C LEU A 165 -9.91 1.81 6.78
N GLY A 166 -10.61 2.08 5.68
CA GLY A 166 -10.31 1.44 4.41
C GLY A 166 -9.06 2.04 3.75
N ALA A 167 -8.42 1.26 2.88
CA ALA A 167 -7.27 1.69 2.08
C ALA A 167 -7.48 3.02 1.33
N SER A 168 -8.70 3.29 0.84
CA SER A 168 -9.01 4.57 0.16
C SER A 168 -8.79 5.80 1.04
N SER A 169 -8.85 5.67 2.37
CA SER A 169 -8.53 6.76 3.30
C SER A 169 -7.07 7.20 3.17
N TRP A 170 -6.14 6.25 3.01
CA TRP A 170 -4.72 6.58 2.83
C TRP A 170 -4.51 7.32 1.51
N SER A 171 -5.08 6.81 0.42
CA SER A 171 -4.98 7.46 -0.89
C SER A 171 -5.50 8.89 -0.87
N LYS A 172 -6.62 9.15 -0.17
CA LYS A 172 -7.15 10.52 -0.01
C LYS A 172 -6.23 11.43 0.80
N THR A 173 -5.61 10.92 1.87
CA THR A 173 -4.63 11.68 2.65
C THR A 173 -3.42 12.04 1.79
N VAL A 174 -2.83 11.07 1.08
CA VAL A 174 -1.68 11.30 0.20
C VAL A 174 -2.01 12.25 -0.95
N GLU A 175 -3.18 12.10 -1.58
CA GLU A 175 -3.64 13.01 -2.63
C GLU A 175 -3.83 14.44 -2.12
N GLY A 176 -4.39 14.59 -0.91
CA GLY A 176 -4.53 15.89 -0.25
C GLY A 176 -3.18 16.56 0.02
N ILE A 177 -2.21 15.80 0.51
CA ILE A 177 -0.82 16.26 0.73
C ILE A 177 -0.18 16.65 -0.61
N ALA A 178 -0.24 15.78 -1.62
CA ALA A 178 0.33 16.02 -2.93
C ALA A 178 -0.24 17.29 -3.58
N ARG A 179 -1.56 17.48 -3.50
CA ARG A 179 -2.24 18.68 -4.01
C ARG A 179 -1.74 19.96 -3.33
N ARG A 180 -1.61 19.97 -1.99
CA ARG A 180 -1.08 21.12 -1.26
C ARG A 180 0.40 21.37 -1.55
N ALA A 181 1.16 20.30 -1.77
CA ALA A 181 2.57 20.37 -2.14
C ALA A 181 2.80 20.73 -3.62
N GLY A 182 1.75 20.81 -4.45
CA GLY A 182 1.90 21.00 -5.90
C GLY A 182 2.68 19.87 -6.56
N ALA A 183 2.58 18.65 -6.03
CA ALA A 183 3.16 17.44 -6.59
C ALA A 183 2.14 16.76 -7.53
N PRO A 184 2.59 16.06 -8.59
CA PRO A 184 1.70 15.30 -9.45
C PRO A 184 0.97 14.22 -8.63
N ASN A 185 -0.32 14.04 -8.92
CA ASN A 185 -1.05 12.89 -8.39
C ASN A 185 -0.43 11.62 -8.99
N SER A 186 0.03 10.70 -8.13
CA SER A 186 0.54 9.41 -8.59
C SER A 186 -0.52 8.74 -9.47
N PRO A 187 -0.18 8.28 -10.69
CA PRO A 187 -1.07 7.40 -11.43
C PRO A 187 -1.18 6.12 -10.60
N VAL A 188 -2.39 5.84 -10.11
CA VAL A 188 -2.72 4.60 -9.40
C VAL A 188 -2.83 3.46 -10.40
#